data_AF-A0A4Y9F4V5-F1
#
_entry.id   AF-A0A4Y9F4V5-F1
#
_cell.length_a   1.000
_cell.length_b   1.000
_cell.length_c   1.000
_cell.angle_alpha   90.00
_cell.angle_beta   90.00
_cell.angle_gamma   90.00
#
_symmetry.space_group_name_H-M   'P 1'
#
loop_
_entity.id
_entity.type
_entity.pdbx_description
1 polymer ?
#
loop_
_entity_poly.entity_id
_entity_poly.type
_entity_poly.pdbx_seq_one_letter_code
_entity_poly.pdbx_strand_id
1 'polypeptide(L)' 'MPPLEEILSATRVVALPMRVKFRGVSLRETALIQGPG' A
#
# COMPACT_ATOMS: atom_id res chain seq x y z
N MET A 1 -19.07 -5.83 -3.99
CA MET A 1 -17.81 -5.07 -3.79
C MET A 1 -18.20 -3.72 -3.20
N PRO A 2 -17.48 -3.20 -2.20
CA PRO A 2 -17.79 -1.91 -1.58
C PRO A 2 -17.64 -0.75 -2.59
N PRO A 3 -18.30 0.39 -2.37
CA PRO A 3 -18.14 1.60 -3.19
C PRO A 3 -16.68 2.09 -3.22
N LEU A 4 -16.29 2.76 -4.31
CA LEU A 4 -14.92 3.26 -4.48
C LEU A 4 -14.52 4.23 -3.35
N GLU A 5 -15.41 5.12 -2.95
CA GLU A 5 -15.16 6.11 -1.89
C GLU A 5 -14.81 5.44 -0.56
N GLU A 6 -15.50 4.35 -0.22
CA GLU A 6 -15.22 3.56 0.97
C GLU A 6 -13.80 2.97 0.92
N ILE A 7 -13.43 2.36 -0.22
CA ILE A 7 -12.09 1.78 -0.43
C ILE A 7 -11.02 2.85 -0.29
N LEU A 8 -11.21 4.02 -0.90
CA LEU A 8 -10.25 5.13 -0.84
C LEU A 8 -10.10 5.66 0.59
N SER A 9 -11.20 5.80 1.33
CA SER A 9 -11.17 6.24 2.72
C SER A 9 -10.43 5.27 3.65
N ALA A 10 -10.43 3.98 3.31
CA ALA A 10 -9.74 2.92 4.05
C ALA A 10 -8.30 2.65 3.56
N THR A 11 -7.81 3.39 2.56
CA THR A 11 -6.50 3.18 1.94
C THR A 11 -5.43 4.06 2.58
N ARG A 12 -4.29 3.47 2.94
CA ARG A 12 -3.07 4.18 3.31
C ARG A 12 -1.93 3.80 2.38
N VAL A 13 -1.31 4.79 1.74
CA VAL A 13 -0.07 4.58 1.00
C VAL A 13 1.11 4.64 1.96
N VAL A 14 2.00 3.64 1.87
CA VAL A 14 3.21 3.55 2.70
C VAL A 14 4.43 3.35 1.82
N ALA A 15 5.56 3.90 2.27
CA ALA A 15 6.87 3.66 1.68
C ALA A 15 7.62 2.63 2.52
N LEU A 16 7.99 1.52 1.90
CA LEU A 16 8.67 0.39 2.52
C LEU A 16 10.14 0.38 2.09
N PRO A 17 11.09 0.75 2.97
CA PRO A 17 12.51 0.65 2.66
C PRO A 17 12.94 -0.82 2.60
N MET A 18 13.72 -1.16 1.59
CA MET A 18 14.28 -2.49 1.38
C MET A 18 15.69 -2.56 1.93
N ARG A 19 16.05 -3.68 2.56
CA ARG A 19 17.38 -3.88 3.15
C ARG A 19 18.50 -3.98 2.11
N VAL A 20 18.17 -4.36 0.88
CA VAL A 20 19.07 -4.43 -0.28
C VAL A 20 18.36 -3.90 -1.52
N LYS A 21 19.12 -3.48 -2.53
CA LYS A 21 18.57 -3.12 -3.84
C LYS A 21 18.11 -4.39 -4.55
N PHE A 22 16.83 -4.47 -4.90
CA PHE A 22 16.24 -5.60 -5.61
C PHE A 22 15.56 -5.12 -6.89
N ARG A 23 15.86 -5.76 -8.02
CA ARG A 23 15.37 -5.36 -9.35
C ARG A 23 15.51 -3.85 -9.61
N GLY A 24 16.63 -3.27 -9.15
CA GLY A 24 16.93 -1.85 -9.33
C GLY A 24 16.30 -0.90 -8.31
N VAL A 25 15.49 -1.37 -7.35
CA VAL A 25 14.74 -0.53 -6.41
C VAL A 25 15.12 -0.81 -4.95
N SER A 26 15.15 0.23 -4.11
CA SER A 26 15.40 0.13 -2.65
C SER A 26 14.28 0.69 -1.79
N LEU A 27 13.26 1.30 -2.39
CA LEU A 27 12.08 1.84 -1.73
C LEU A 27 10.85 1.41 -2.51
N ARG A 28 9.85 0.83 -1.84
CA ARG A 28 8.61 0.42 -2.49
C ARG A 28 7.42 1.16 -1.92
N GLU A 29 6.66 1.81 -2.79
CA GLU A 29 5.36 2.36 -2.44
C GLU A 29 4.29 1.28 -2.59
N THR A 30 3.41 1.17 -1.61
CA THR A 30 2.27 0.24 -1.65
C THR A 30 1.05 0.82 -0.96
N ALA A 31 -0.13 0.45 -1.44
CA ALA A 31 -1.39 0.73 -0.78
C ALA A 31 -1.73 -0.40 0.20
N LEU A 32 -2.03 -0.05 1.44
CA LEU A 32 -2.68 -0.92 2.42
C LEU A 32 -4.15 -0.54 2.48
N ILE A 33 -5.04 -1.53 2.41
CA ILE A 33 -6.49 -1.31 2.45
C ILE A 33 -7.03 -2.07 3.68
N GLN A 34 -7.64 -1.37 4.62
CA GLN A 34 -8.23 -2.01 5.80
C GLN A 34 -9.50 -2.77 5.40
N GLY A 35 -9.48 -4.10 5.58
CA GLY A 35 -10.66 -4.94 5.40
C GLY A 35 -11.57 -4.93 6.63
N PRO A 36 -12.82 -5.41 6.51
CA PRO A 36 -13.66 -5.68 7.67
C PRO A 36 -12.98 -6.72 8.57
N GLY A 37 -13.02 -6.48 9.88
CA GLY A 37 -12.51 -7.40 10.91
C GLY A 37 -13.49 -8.51 11.24
#